data_AF-A0AAF0YIP5-F1
#
_entry.id   AF-A0AAF0YIP5-F1
#
_cell.length_a   1.000
_cell.length_b   1.000
_cell.length_c   1.000
_cell.angle_alpha   90.00
_cell.angle_beta   90.00
_cell.angle_gamma   90.00
#
_symmetry.space_group_name_H-M   'P 1'
#
loop_
_entity.id
_entity.type
_entity.pdbx_description
1 polymer ?
#
loop_
_entity_poly.entity_id
_entity_poly.type
_entity_poly.pdbx_seq_one_letter_code
_entity_poly.pdbx_strand_id
1 'polypeptide(L)'
;MLGNALKFMVQSVLIGSFIYLVSLMILEPSKEIMSVWIASSLIGLATCAHLTKMPPSLAGLIQIVVGTVAFTTVAIMNGWISATLTDISFYAASIVVIILIVQSIFIIMAIRDSKEINKKLNDK
;
A
#
# COMPACT_ATOMS: atom_id res chain seq x y z
N MET A 1 5.22 -0.08 20.01
CA MET A 1 5.28 -0.71 18.67
C MET A 1 3.92 -1.23 18.22
N LEU A 2 3.19 -2.01 19.04
CA LEU A 2 1.88 -2.57 18.68
C LEU A 2 0.84 -1.53 18.24
N GLY A 3 0.71 -0.40 18.95
CA GLY A 3 -0.23 0.66 18.58
C GLY A 3 0.05 1.34 17.23
N ASN A 4 1.33 1.50 16.86
CA ASN A 4 1.71 2.04 15.56
C ASN A 4 1.48 1.01 14.44
N ALA A 5 1.74 -0.27 14.72
CA ALA A 5 1.46 -1.35 13.79
C ALA A 5 -0.04 -1.45 13.48
N LEU A 6 -0.88 -1.34 14.51
CA LEU A 6 -2.33 -1.32 14.35
C LEU A 6 -2.80 -0.13 13.50
N LYS A 7 -2.22 1.06 13.72
CA LYS A 7 -2.53 2.25 12.93
C LYS A 7 -2.17 2.07 11.45
N PHE A 8 -1.01 1.49 11.15
CA PHE A 8 -0.60 1.21 9.77
C PHE A 8 -1.45 0.12 9.13
N MET A 9 -1.79 -0.95 9.84
CA MET A 9 -2.74 -1.96 9.35
C MET A 9 -4.08 -1.34 8.98
N VAL A 10 -4.66 -0.50 9.85
CA VAL A 10 -5.95 0.16 9.58
C VAL A 10 -5.86 1.05 8.35
N GLN A 11 -4.79 1.86 8.22
CA GLN A 11 -4.58 2.69 7.03
C GLN A 11 -4.44 1.85 5.76
N SER A 12 -3.72 0.75 5.81
CA SER A 12 -3.56 -0.12 4.64
C SER A 12 -4.86 -0.85 4.30
N VAL A 13 -5.64 -1.33 5.27
CA VAL A 13 -6.97 -1.92 5.03
C VAL A 13 -7.92 -0.92 4.34
N LEU A 14 -7.85 0.38 4.70
CA LEU A 14 -8.60 1.43 4.01
C LEU A 14 -8.15 1.59 2.55
N ILE A 15 -6.84 1.51 2.27
CA ILE A 15 -6.30 1.51 0.90
C ILE A 15 -6.78 0.27 0.12
N GLY A 16 -6.78 -0.91 0.75
CA GLY A 16 -7.34 -2.13 0.16
C GLY A 16 -8.80 -2.01 -0.19
N SER A 17 -9.58 -1.39 0.70
CA SER A 17 -11.00 -1.13 0.49
C SER A 17 -11.24 -0.15 -0.65
N PHE A 18 -10.37 0.85 -0.81
CA PHE A 18 -10.41 1.77 -1.95
C PHE A 18 -10.07 1.08 -3.27
N ILE A 19 -9.04 0.24 -3.31
CA ILE A 19 -8.67 -0.55 -4.50
C ILE A 19 -9.82 -1.46 -4.92
N TYR A 20 -10.45 -2.15 -3.96
CA TYR A 20 -11.63 -2.97 -4.22
C TYR A 20 -12.80 -2.16 -4.80
N LEU A 21 -13.06 -0.96 -4.27
CA LEU A 21 -14.08 -0.04 -4.78
C LEU A 21 -13.81 0.38 -6.24
N VAL A 22 -12.56 0.68 -6.58
CA VAL A 22 -12.16 1.00 -7.96
C VAL A 22 -12.32 -0.23 -8.86
N SER A 23 -11.92 -1.41 -8.39
CA SER A 23 -12.14 -2.67 -9.12
C SER A 23 -13.63 -2.93 -9.36
N LEU A 24 -14.51 -2.68 -8.38
CA LEU A 24 -15.97 -2.78 -8.51
C LEU A 24 -16.57 -1.88 -9.61
N MET A 25 -15.97 -0.71 -9.84
CA MET A 25 -16.44 0.24 -10.86
C MET A 25 -15.94 -0.09 -12.27
N ILE A 26 -14.85 -0.83 -12.39
CA ILE A 26 -14.15 -1.08 -13.67
C ILE A 26 -14.31 -2.53 -14.14
N LEU A 27 -14.48 -3.48 -13.22
CA LEU A 27 -14.58 -4.92 -13.44
C LEU A 27 -15.84 -5.46 -12.75
N GLU A 28 -16.42 -6.56 -13.24
CA GLU A 28 -17.37 -7.38 -12.48
C GLU A 28 -16.56 -8.27 -11.52
N PRO A 29 -16.41 -7.94 -10.23
CA PRO A 29 -15.49 -8.66 -9.38
C PRO A 29 -16.21 -9.80 -8.66
N SER A 30 -15.51 -10.93 -8.56
CA SER A 30 -15.87 -12.06 -7.71
C SER A 30 -15.88 -11.70 -6.21
N LYS A 31 -16.47 -12.60 -5.41
CA LYS A 31 -17.00 -12.39 -4.06
C LYS A 31 -15.99 -12.13 -2.91
N GLU A 32 -14.68 -12.02 -3.14
CA GLU A 32 -13.71 -12.08 -2.02
C GLU A 32 -12.98 -10.76 -1.75
N ILE A 33 -13.70 -9.78 -1.21
CA ILE A 33 -13.11 -8.57 -0.61
C ILE A 33 -12.10 -8.90 0.51
N MET A 34 -12.28 -10.05 1.17
CA MET A 34 -11.48 -10.49 2.30
C MET A 34 -10.00 -10.70 1.91
N SER A 35 -9.72 -11.24 0.73
CA SER A 35 -8.34 -11.43 0.26
C SER A 35 -7.64 -10.09 -0.01
N VAL A 36 -8.37 -9.09 -0.51
CA VAL A 36 -7.86 -7.72 -0.72
C VAL A 36 -7.51 -7.07 0.62
N TRP A 37 -8.36 -7.26 1.64
CA TRP A 37 -8.08 -6.79 2.99
C TRP A 37 -6.89 -7.50 3.63
N ILE A 38 -6.71 -8.80 3.39
CA ILE A 38 -5.55 -9.55 3.87
C ILE A 38 -4.26 -9.04 3.21
N ALA A 39 -4.23 -8.90 1.88
CA ALA A 39 -3.07 -8.35 1.17
C ALA A 39 -2.71 -6.93 1.65
N SER A 40 -3.73 -6.11 1.89
CA SER A 40 -3.53 -4.76 2.36
C SER A 40 -3.05 -4.73 3.83
N SER A 41 -3.54 -5.63 4.67
CA SER A 41 -3.06 -5.78 6.05
C SER A 41 -1.58 -6.18 6.09
N LEU A 42 -1.15 -7.06 5.18
CA LEU A 42 0.26 -7.45 5.02
C LEU A 42 1.16 -6.26 4.64
N ILE A 43 0.66 -5.33 3.84
CA ILE A 43 1.36 -4.08 3.52
C ILE A 43 1.51 -3.21 4.77
N GLY A 44 0.43 -3.05 5.55
CA GLY A 44 0.48 -2.26 6.79
C GLY A 44 1.45 -2.85 7.82
N LEU A 45 1.55 -4.19 7.86
CA LEU A 45 2.60 -4.89 8.60
C LEU A 45 3.99 -4.59 8.06
N ALA A 46 4.18 -4.64 6.74
CA ALA A 46 5.47 -4.33 6.12
C ALA A 46 5.91 -2.88 6.39
N THR A 47 4.97 -1.92 6.48
CA THR A 47 5.25 -0.53 6.86
C THR A 47 5.84 -0.42 8.28
N CYS A 48 5.61 -1.40 9.15
CA CYS A 48 6.25 -1.43 10.47
C CYS A 48 7.78 -1.61 10.39
N ALA A 49 8.33 -2.04 9.24
CA ALA A 49 9.77 -2.03 9.02
C ALA A 49 10.36 -0.62 9.18
N HIS A 50 9.60 0.44 8.86
CA HIS A 50 10.02 1.83 9.09
C HIS A 50 10.10 2.23 10.57
N LEU A 51 9.55 1.42 11.50
CA LEU A 51 9.67 1.63 12.94
C LEU A 51 10.92 0.95 13.53
N THR A 52 11.66 0.19 12.72
CA THR A 52 12.89 -0.47 13.14
C THR A 52 14.10 0.42 12.87
N LYS A 53 15.30 0.00 13.30
CA LYS A 53 16.57 0.68 12.96
C LYS A 53 17.00 0.49 11.50
N MET A 54 16.14 -0.03 10.62
CA MET A 54 16.47 -0.23 9.22
C MET A 54 16.61 1.11 8.47
N PRO A 55 17.51 1.16 7.46
CA PRO A 55 17.56 2.27 6.53
C PRO A 55 16.18 2.49 5.86
N PRO A 56 15.72 3.75 5.70
CA PRO A 56 14.43 4.05 5.09
C PRO A 56 14.24 3.45 3.69
N SER A 57 15.32 3.38 2.90
CA SER A 57 15.33 2.77 1.57
C SER A 57 15.03 1.27 1.62
N LEU A 58 15.58 0.55 2.60
CA LEU A 58 15.36 -0.87 2.78
C LEU A 58 13.93 -1.17 3.24
N ALA A 59 13.43 -0.38 4.20
CA ALA A 59 12.04 -0.51 4.66
C ALA A 59 11.03 -0.22 3.52
N GLY A 60 11.30 0.80 2.70
CA GLY A 60 10.49 1.10 1.52
C GLY A 60 10.51 -0.02 0.48
N LEU A 61 11.68 -0.64 0.23
CA LEU A 61 11.82 -1.79 -0.65
C LEU A 61 11.00 -2.98 -0.16
N ILE A 62 11.06 -3.29 1.14
CA ILE A 62 10.27 -4.37 1.76
C ILE A 62 8.78 -4.12 1.54
N GLN A 63 8.31 -2.90 1.78
CA GLN A 63 6.90 -2.56 1.59
C GLN A 63 6.45 -2.71 0.13
N ILE A 64 7.28 -2.29 -0.83
CA ILE A 64 6.99 -2.44 -2.27
C ILE A 64 6.92 -3.92 -2.66
N VAL A 65 7.91 -4.72 -2.23
CA VAL A 65 7.95 -6.16 -2.56
C VAL A 65 6.76 -6.89 -1.94
N VAL A 66 6.51 -6.70 -0.65
CA VAL A 66 5.38 -7.35 0.04
C VAL A 66 4.05 -6.94 -0.57
N GLY A 67 3.85 -5.65 -0.86
CA GLY A 67 2.61 -5.19 -1.46
C GLY A 67 2.38 -5.73 -2.86
N THR A 68 3.42 -5.73 -3.69
CA THR A 68 3.34 -6.26 -5.06
C THR A 68 3.04 -7.75 -5.05
N VAL A 69 3.74 -8.54 -4.23
CA VAL A 69 3.52 -9.99 -4.14
C VAL A 69 2.13 -10.30 -3.58
N ALA A 70 1.71 -9.61 -2.52
CA ALA A 70 0.42 -9.85 -1.89
C ALA A 70 -0.75 -9.54 -2.84
N PHE A 71 -0.74 -8.38 -3.51
CA PHE A 71 -1.81 -8.03 -4.45
C PHE A 71 -1.84 -8.91 -5.70
N THR A 72 -0.68 -9.26 -6.25
CA THR A 72 -0.59 -10.16 -7.41
C THR A 72 -1.10 -11.56 -7.04
N THR A 73 -0.75 -12.07 -5.86
CA THR A 73 -1.23 -13.38 -5.38
C THR A 73 -2.76 -13.36 -5.24
N VAL A 74 -3.31 -12.31 -4.64
CA VAL A 74 -4.75 -12.13 -4.50
C VAL A 74 -5.45 -12.06 -5.86
N ALA A 75 -4.87 -11.35 -6.82
CA ALA A 75 -5.43 -11.25 -8.17
C ALA A 75 -5.47 -12.60 -8.89
N ILE A 76 -4.43 -13.43 -8.75
CA ILE A 76 -4.41 -14.80 -9.29
C ILE A 76 -5.46 -15.66 -8.58
N MET A 77 -5.50 -15.64 -7.24
CA MET A 77 -6.44 -16.46 -6.45
C MET A 77 -7.90 -16.12 -6.74
N ASN A 78 -8.20 -14.85 -7.02
CA ASN A 78 -9.55 -14.40 -7.36
C ASN A 78 -9.91 -14.58 -8.84
N GLY A 79 -8.96 -15.03 -9.67
CA GLY A 79 -9.14 -15.16 -11.12
C GLY A 79 -9.23 -13.82 -11.86
N TRP A 80 -8.74 -12.72 -11.28
CA TRP A 80 -8.71 -11.41 -11.93
C TRP A 80 -7.68 -11.34 -13.06
N ILE A 81 -6.60 -12.11 -12.92
CA ILE A 81 -5.55 -12.26 -13.92
C ILE A 81 -5.25 -13.75 -14.11
N SER A 82 -4.83 -14.13 -15.32
CA SER A 82 -4.36 -15.49 -15.58
C SER A 82 -3.01 -15.71 -14.90
N ALA A 83 -2.70 -16.96 -14.55
CA ALA A 83 -1.37 -17.35 -14.05
C ALA A 83 -0.31 -17.41 -15.16
N THR A 84 -0.38 -16.50 -16.14
CA THR A 84 0.63 -16.36 -17.19
C THR A 84 1.69 -15.37 -16.74
N LEU A 85 2.95 -15.58 -17.17
CA LEU A 85 4.04 -14.68 -16.81
C LEU A 85 3.78 -13.23 -17.24
N THR A 86 3.15 -13.05 -18.40
CA THR A 86 2.82 -11.75 -18.97
C THR A 86 1.80 -11.00 -18.10
N ASP A 87 0.68 -11.64 -17.77
CA ASP A 87 -0.37 -10.99 -16.98
C ASP A 87 0.11 -10.65 -15.57
N ILE A 88 0.87 -11.55 -14.95
CA ILE A 88 1.52 -11.35 -13.65
C ILE A 88 2.46 -10.15 -13.69
N SER A 89 3.29 -10.05 -14.74
CA SER A 89 4.28 -8.96 -14.85
C SER A 89 3.62 -7.60 -15.06
N PHE A 90 2.61 -7.53 -15.92
CA PHE A 90 1.86 -6.29 -16.15
C PHE A 90 1.10 -5.86 -14.89
N TYR A 91 0.42 -6.78 -14.23
CA TYR A 91 -0.33 -6.47 -13.01
C TYR A 91 0.61 -6.03 -11.88
N ALA A 92 1.72 -6.73 -11.68
CA ALA A 92 2.75 -6.35 -10.70
C ALA A 92 3.30 -4.94 -10.98
N ALA A 93 3.60 -4.63 -12.24
CA ALA A 93 4.04 -3.30 -12.63
C ALA A 93 2.99 -2.22 -12.31
N SER A 94 1.70 -2.47 -12.60
CA SER A 94 0.61 -1.56 -12.26
C SER A 94 0.51 -1.33 -10.75
N ILE A 95 0.64 -2.38 -9.92
CA ILE A 95 0.63 -2.25 -8.46
C ILE A 95 1.81 -1.41 -7.96
N VAL A 96 3.02 -1.63 -8.49
CA VAL A 96 4.19 -0.81 -8.14
C VAL A 96 3.93 0.66 -8.44
N VAL A 97 3.38 0.98 -9.61
CA VAL A 97 3.03 2.36 -9.99
C VAL A 97 2.02 2.96 -9.02
N ILE A 98 0.96 2.22 -8.66
CA ILE A 98 -0.04 2.69 -7.68
C ILE A 98 0.60 2.97 -6.32
N ILE A 99 1.46 2.06 -5.82
CA ILE A 99 2.17 2.25 -4.55
C ILE A 99 3.05 3.51 -4.59
N LEU A 100 3.75 3.76 -5.70
CA LEU A 100 4.59 4.96 -5.87
C LEU A 100 3.76 6.25 -5.90
N ILE A 101 2.60 6.25 -6.55
CA ILE A 101 1.67 7.39 -6.57
C ILE A 101 1.20 7.68 -5.14
N VAL A 102 0.74 6.66 -4.42
CA VAL A 102 0.26 6.80 -3.04
C VAL A 102 1.37 7.31 -2.13
N GLN A 103 2.58 6.75 -2.21
CA GLN A 103 3.73 7.24 -1.43
C GLN A 103 4.06 8.70 -1.75
N SER A 104 4.03 9.08 -3.03
CA SER A 104 4.32 10.45 -3.46
C SER A 104 3.34 11.45 -2.86
N ILE A 105 2.04 11.12 -2.82
CA ILE A 105 1.02 11.95 -2.17
C ILE A 105 1.32 12.12 -0.69
N PHE A 106 1.65 11.05 0.03
CA PHE A 106 1.99 11.12 1.45
C PHE A 106 3.25 11.96 1.71
N ILE A 107 4.26 11.85 0.86
CA ILE A 107 5.49 12.67 0.96
C ILE A 107 5.15 14.16 0.77
N ILE A 108 4.34 14.51 -0.23
CA ILE A 108 3.93 15.90 -0.47
C ILE A 108 3.17 16.47 0.73
N MET A 109 2.23 15.68 1.28
CA MET A 109 1.49 16.07 2.50
C MET A 109 2.44 16.28 3.68
N ALA A 110 3.39 15.36 3.91
CA ALA A 110 4.36 15.46 5.01
C ALA A 110 5.26 16.70 4.88
N ILE A 111 5.70 17.04 3.65
CA ILE A 111 6.48 18.26 3.39
C ILE A 111 5.64 19.51 3.70
N ARG A 112 4.35 19.51 3.33
CA ARG A 112 3.45 20.64 3.59
C ARG A 112 3.23 20.83 5.09
N ASP A 113 2.96 19.76 5.82
CA ASP A 113 2.76 19.78 7.27
C ASP A 113 4.04 20.24 7.99
N SER A 114 5.21 19.78 7.53
CA SER A 114 6.51 20.22 8.06
C SER A 114 6.72 21.74 7.88
N LYS A 115 6.37 22.29 6.70
CA LYS A 115 6.43 23.75 6.46
C LYS A 115 5.49 24.52 7.39
N GLU A 116 4.29 24.00 7.63
CA GLU A 116 3.32 24.64 8.52
C GLU A 116 3.77 24.62 9.99
N ILE A 117 4.35 23.51 10.44
CA ILE A 117 4.92 23.38 11.79
C ILE A 117 6.11 24.34 11.98
N ASN A 118 7.03 24.40 11.00
CA ASN A 118 8.17 25.31 11.06
C ASN A 118 7.73 26.78 11.10
N LYS A 119 6.68 27.14 10.35
CA LYS A 119 6.12 28.50 10.41
C LYS A 119 5.59 28.83 11.82
N LYS A 120 4.83 27.91 12.43
CA LYS A 120 4.31 28.08 13.81
C LYS A 120 5.41 28.13 14.88
N LEU A 121 6.57 27.53 14.63
CA LEU A 121 7.73 27.56 15.53
C LEU A 121 8.57 28.84 15.39
N ASN A 122 8.69 29.38 14.17
CA ASN A 122 9.42 30.63 13.92
C ASN A 122 8.60 31.91 14.21
N ASP A 123 7.27 31.81 14.26
CA ASP A 123 6.39 32.90 14.69
C ASP A 123 6.31 33.04 16.24
N LYS A 124 7.14 32.31 17.00
CA LYS A 124 7.35 32.45 18.44
C LYS A 124 8.73 33.02 18.73
#